data_AF-A0A925C911-F1
#
_entry.id   AF-A0A925C911-F1
#
_cell.length_a   1.000
_cell.length_b   1.000
_cell.length_c   1.000
_cell.angle_alpha   90.00
_cell.angle_beta   90.00
_cell.angle_gamma   90.00
#
_symmetry.space_group_name_H-M   'P 1'
#
loop_
_entity.id
_entity.type
_entity.pdbx_description
1 polymer ?
#
loop_
_entity_poly.entity_id
_entity_poly.type
_entity_poly.pdbx_seq_one_letter_code
_entity_poly.pdbx_strand_id
1 'polypeptide(L)'
;MPSFRDQVASLFTEAFGDPAILDTESGPLFRWKLGRANGLHVYVTLDSPEMPSLAHVIISDPGSGGVDPVQSVVMRTMAEAVSVLAKLQLQLRLSRGP
;
A
#
# COMPACT_ATOMS: atom_id res chain seq x y z
N MET A 1 -17.10 4.55 14.32
CA MET A 1 -16.16 5.39 13.55
C MET A 1 -15.20 4.45 12.83
N PRO A 2 -14.88 4.68 11.54
CA PRO A 2 -13.89 3.86 10.82
C PRO A 2 -12.52 3.96 11.50
N SER A 3 -11.78 2.85 11.57
CA SER A 3 -10.43 2.86 12.13
C SER A 3 -9.49 3.71 11.26
N PHE A 4 -8.30 4.06 11.77
CA PHE A 4 -7.32 4.78 10.95
C PHE A 4 -6.93 3.94 9.73
N ARG A 5 -6.76 2.63 9.91
CA ARG A 5 -6.55 1.68 8.81
C ARG A 5 -7.65 1.75 7.76
N ASP A 6 -8.93 1.77 8.17
CA ASP A 6 -10.04 1.82 7.21
C ASP A 6 -10.09 3.16 6.46
N GLN A 7 -9.76 4.27 7.14
CA GLN A 7 -9.65 5.59 6.49
C GLN A 7 -8.52 5.61 5.44
N VAL A 8 -7.37 5.02 5.76
CA VAL A 8 -6.26 4.89 4.80
C VAL A 8 -6.62 3.94 3.66
N ALA A 9 -7.33 2.84 3.95
CA ALA A 9 -7.80 1.92 2.92
C ALA A 9 -8.76 2.63 1.95
N SER A 10 -9.72 3.41 2.45
CA SER A 10 -10.62 4.22 1.61
C SER A 10 -9.86 5.21 0.73
N LEU A 11 -8.87 5.92 1.29
CA LEU A 11 -8.01 6.84 0.53
C LEU A 11 -7.29 6.13 -0.63
N PHE A 12 -6.77 4.93 -0.40
CA PHE A 12 -6.08 4.15 -1.43
C PHE A 12 -7.05 3.55 -2.44
N THR A 13 -8.25 3.14 -2.01
CA THR A 13 -9.33 2.67 -2.90
C THR A 13 -9.77 3.76 -3.87
N GLU A 14 -9.95 5.00 -3.40
CA GLU A 14 -10.28 6.15 -4.26
C GLU A 14 -9.21 6.39 -5.33
N ALA A 15 -7.93 6.16 -4.99
CA ALA A 15 -6.81 6.42 -5.89
C ALA A 15 -6.52 5.27 -6.87
N PHE A 16 -6.76 4.03 -6.48
CA PHE A 16 -6.29 2.83 -7.20
C PHE A 16 -7.38 1.82 -7.54
N GLY A 17 -8.63 2.08 -7.15
CA GLY A 17 -9.75 1.12 -7.26
C GLY A 17 -9.78 0.12 -6.12
N ASP A 18 -10.66 -0.88 -6.22
CA ASP A 18 -10.88 -1.83 -5.12
C ASP A 18 -9.66 -2.75 -4.87
N PRO A 19 -9.26 -2.95 -3.60
CA PRO A 19 -8.23 -3.93 -3.25
C PRO A 19 -8.75 -5.36 -3.35
N ALA A 20 -7.81 -6.30 -3.52
CA ALA A 20 -8.04 -7.67 -3.08
C ALA A 20 -8.00 -7.71 -1.54
N ILE A 21 -9.02 -8.29 -0.92
CA ILE A 21 -9.07 -8.49 0.53
C ILE A 21 -8.58 -9.91 0.83
N LEU A 22 -7.58 -10.03 1.70
CA LEU A 22 -7.03 -11.31 2.14
C LEU A 22 -7.29 -11.45 3.64
N ASP A 23 -8.15 -12.37 4.03
CA ASP A 23 -8.41 -12.65 5.44
C ASP A 23 -7.24 -13.44 6.05
N THR A 24 -6.70 -12.93 7.15
CA THR A 24 -5.66 -13.61 7.94
C THR A 24 -6.11 -13.77 9.38
N GLU A 25 -5.39 -14.59 10.15
CA GLU A 25 -5.66 -14.78 11.59
C GLU A 25 -5.60 -13.45 12.36
N SER A 26 -4.81 -12.49 11.88
CA SER A 26 -4.64 -11.18 12.49
C SER A 26 -5.56 -10.09 11.92
N GLY A 27 -6.47 -10.45 11.00
CA GLY A 27 -7.43 -9.55 10.35
C GLY A 27 -7.24 -9.43 8.83
N PRO A 28 -8.12 -8.66 8.15
CA PRO A 28 -8.07 -8.51 6.71
C PRO A 28 -6.88 -7.63 6.28
N LEU A 29 -6.17 -8.09 5.26
CA LEU A 29 -5.18 -7.31 4.51
C LEU A 29 -5.83 -6.76 3.24
N PHE A 30 -5.56 -5.49 2.95
CA PHE A 30 -5.98 -4.87 1.68
C PHE A 30 -4.79 -4.83 0.74
N ARG A 31 -4.90 -5.46 -0.43
CA ARG A 31 -3.82 -5.53 -1.41
C ARG A 31 -4.21 -4.95 -2.76
N TRP A 32 -3.47 -3.94 -3.21
CA TRP A 32 -3.57 -3.41 -4.59
C TRP A 32 -2.39 -3.89 -5.43
N LYS A 33 -2.66 -4.22 -6.70
CA LYS A 33 -1.64 -4.50 -7.72
C LYS A 33 -1.56 -3.31 -8.67
N LEU A 34 -0.58 -2.44 -8.48
CA LEU A 34 -0.51 -1.13 -9.14
C LEU A 34 0.28 -1.14 -10.47
N GLY A 35 0.82 -2.29 -10.86
CA GLY A 35 1.57 -2.48 -12.12
C GLY A 35 3.07 -2.55 -11.87
N ARG A 36 3.87 -1.92 -12.74
CA ARG A 36 5.33 -1.87 -12.63
C ARG A 36 5.86 -0.45 -12.48
N ALA A 37 6.78 -0.25 -11.54
CA ALA A 37 7.57 0.97 -11.39
C ALA A 37 9.07 0.65 -11.38
N ASN A 38 9.87 1.30 -12.25
CA ASN A 38 11.31 1.04 -12.37
C ASN A 38 11.66 -0.46 -12.54
N GLY A 39 10.83 -1.21 -13.28
CA GLY A 39 10.98 -2.66 -13.46
C GLY A 39 10.37 -3.54 -12.36
N LEU A 40 10.05 -2.95 -11.21
CA LEU A 40 9.52 -3.63 -10.02
C LEU A 40 8.00 -3.75 -10.09
N HIS A 41 7.41 -4.90 -9.76
CA HIS A 41 5.97 -4.90 -9.50
C HIS A 41 5.68 -4.09 -8.24
N VAL A 42 4.62 -3.30 -8.25
CA VAL A 42 4.19 -2.51 -7.09
C VAL A 42 2.93 -3.15 -6.54
N TYR A 43 3.08 -3.87 -5.43
CA TYR A 43 1.96 -4.20 -4.57
C TYR A 43 1.90 -3.17 -3.46
N VAL A 44 0.71 -2.80 -3.02
CA VAL A 44 0.49 -2.11 -1.76
C VAL A 44 -0.29 -3.05 -0.90
N THR A 45 0.28 -3.51 0.20
CA THR A 45 -0.47 -4.23 1.23
C THR A 45 -0.66 -3.29 2.41
N LEU A 46 -1.91 -3.10 2.84
CA LEU A 46 -2.28 -2.43 4.08
C LEU A 46 -2.65 -3.48 5.13
N ASP A 47 -1.85 -3.51 6.19
CA ASP A 47 -2.11 -4.29 7.39
C ASP A 47 -2.15 -3.39 8.62
N SER A 48 -2.89 -3.81 9.64
CA SER A 48 -2.69 -3.34 11.00
C SER A 48 -3.21 -4.36 12.01
N PRO A 49 -2.46 -5.44 12.25
CA PRO A 49 -2.94 -6.59 13.00
C PRO A 49 -2.97 -6.33 14.51
N GLU A 50 -2.15 -5.39 14.99
CA GLU A 50 -1.96 -5.15 16.43
C GLU A 50 -2.36 -3.73 16.89
N MET A 51 -2.55 -2.76 15.98
CA MET A 51 -2.81 -1.35 16.35
C MET A 51 -3.77 -0.62 15.38
N PRO A 52 -5.05 -0.42 15.74
CA PRO A 52 -6.04 0.23 14.86
C PRO A 52 -5.69 1.66 14.40
N SER A 53 -4.71 2.30 15.04
CA SER A 53 -4.17 3.64 14.76
C SER A 53 -2.96 3.64 13.81
N LEU A 54 -2.52 2.48 13.33
CA LEU A 54 -1.43 2.33 12.38
C LEU A 54 -1.94 1.80 11.05
N ALA A 55 -1.23 2.16 9.99
CA ALA A 55 -1.39 1.62 8.66
C ALA A 55 0.00 1.34 8.09
N HIS A 56 0.26 0.10 7.69
CA HIS A 56 1.55 -0.30 7.13
C HIS A 56 1.41 -0.51 5.63
N VAL A 57 2.20 0.20 4.82
CA VAL A 57 2.28 -0.01 3.36
C VAL A 57 3.56 -0.75 3.02
N ILE A 58 3.39 -1.87 2.34
CA ILE A 58 4.48 -2.71 1.83
C ILE A 58 4.51 -2.62 0.31
N ILE A 59 5.66 -2.23 -0.25
CA ILE A 59 5.97 -2.25 -1.68
C ILE A 59 6.92 -3.42 -1.96
N SER A 60 6.50 -4.37 -2.80
CA SER A 60 7.25 -5.60 -3.05
C SER A 60 7.35 -5.94 -4.54
N ASP A 61 8.53 -6.39 -5.01
CA ASP A 61 8.71 -6.95 -6.35
C ASP A 61 9.01 -8.46 -6.31
N PRO A 62 8.06 -9.33 -6.70
CA PRO A 62 8.28 -10.77 -6.75
C PRO A 62 9.30 -11.18 -7.81
N GLY A 63 9.67 -10.29 -8.75
CA GLY A 63 10.70 -10.54 -9.76
C GLY A 63 12.14 -10.42 -9.26
N SER A 64 12.36 -9.84 -8.08
CA SER A 64 13.70 -9.57 -7.55
C SER A 64 14.37 -10.76 -6.87
N GLY A 65 13.70 -11.91 -6.75
CA GLY A 65 14.20 -13.08 -6.03
C GLY A 65 14.34 -12.90 -4.52
N GLY A 66 14.03 -11.71 -4.00
CA GLY A 66 14.01 -11.38 -2.58
C GLY A 66 12.62 -11.58 -1.98
N VAL A 67 12.58 -12.18 -0.79
CA VAL A 67 11.37 -12.26 0.06
C VAL A 67 11.10 -10.90 0.74
N ASP A 68 12.07 -9.99 0.70
CA ASP A 68 12.03 -8.71 1.39
C ASP A 68 11.27 -7.65 0.60
N PRO A 69 10.46 -6.82 1.27
CA PRO A 69 9.83 -5.70 0.62
C PRO A 69 10.86 -4.67 0.18
N VAL A 70 10.71 -4.18 -1.06
CA VAL A 70 11.53 -3.09 -1.62
C VAL A 70 11.43 -1.86 -0.75
N GLN A 71 10.24 -1.59 -0.20
CA GLN A 71 10.02 -0.49 0.72
C GLN A 71 8.88 -0.82 1.69
N SER A 72 9.05 -0.37 2.93
CA SER A 72 8.10 -0.55 4.03
C SER A 72 7.89 0.81 4.69
N VAL A 73 6.64 1.28 4.80
CA VAL A 73 6.32 2.57 5.41
C VAL A 73 5.17 2.41 6.41
N VAL A 74 5.42 2.81 7.66
CA VAL A 74 4.41 2.89 8.71
C VAL A 74 3.85 4.30 8.77
N MET A 75 2.53 4.42 8.80
CA MET A 75 1.81 5.69 8.86
C MET A 75 0.99 5.72 10.16
N ARG A 76 0.94 6.89 10.79
CA ARG A 76 0.24 7.16 12.06
C ARG A 76 -0.78 8.29 11.93
N THR A 77 -0.69 9.06 10.86
CA THR A 77 -1.55 10.22 10.58
C THR A 77 -2.02 10.23 9.11
N MET A 78 -3.13 10.90 8.84
CA MET A 78 -3.64 11.03 7.47
C MET A 78 -2.71 11.86 6.57
N ALA A 79 -1.96 12.81 7.13
CA ALA A 79 -0.97 13.58 6.36
C ALA A 79 0.17 12.70 5.85
N GLU A 80 0.63 11.73 6.65
CA GLU A 80 1.61 10.73 6.21
C GLU A 80 1.01 9.83 5.12
N ALA A 81 -0.25 9.39 5.28
CA ALA A 81 -0.93 8.58 4.28
C ALA A 81 -1.06 9.27 2.92
N VAL A 82 -1.46 10.54 2.91
CA VAL A 82 -1.52 11.36 1.69
C VAL A 82 -0.13 11.54 1.07
N SER A 83 0.91 11.74 1.89
CA SER A 83 2.28 11.90 1.41
C SER A 83 2.83 10.61 0.77
N VAL A 84 2.52 9.44 1.35
CA VAL A 84 2.88 8.13 0.78
C VAL A 84 2.14 7.89 -0.52
N LEU A 85 0.83 8.15 -0.56
CA LEU A 85 0.03 8.02 -1.77
C LEU A 85 0.58 8.87 -2.92
N ALA A 86 0.88 10.15 -2.66
CA ALA A 86 1.42 11.06 -3.67
C ALA A 86 2.78 10.57 -4.22
N LYS A 87 3.65 10.06 -3.35
CA LYS A 87 4.94 9.46 -3.75
C LYS A 87 4.74 8.23 -4.63
N LEU A 88 3.82 7.33 -4.26
CA LEU A 88 3.48 6.14 -5.05
C LEU A 88 2.94 6.51 -6.43
N GLN A 89 2.00 7.45 -6.50
CA GLN A 89 1.44 7.92 -7.77
C GLN A 89 2.51 8.53 -8.69
N LEU A 90 3.43 9.32 -8.11
CA LEU A 90 4.55 9.90 -8.87
C LEU A 90 5.47 8.80 -9.41
N GLN A 91 5.85 7.82 -8.59
CA GLN A 91 6.69 6.70 -9.01
C GLN A 91 6.04 5.89 -10.14
N LEU A 92 4.75 5.58 -10.03
CA LEU A 92 3.98 4.86 -11.04
C LEU A 92 3.80 5.66 -12.34
N ARG A 93 3.74 7.00 -12.25
CA ARG A 93 3.66 7.86 -13.43
C ARG A 93 4.99 7.90 -14.16
N LEU A 94 6.09 8.10 -13.44
CA LEU A 94 7.43 8.17 -14.02
C LEU A 94 7.85 6.86 -14.69
N SER A 95 7.31 5.73 -14.24
CA SER A 95 7.64 4.42 -14.81
C SER A 95 6.87 4.05 -16.07
N ARG A 96 5.80 4.77 -16.41
CA ARG A 96 4.98 4.49 -17.61
C ARG A 96 5.57 5.07 -18.91
N GLY A 97 6.68 5.81 -18.84
CA GLY A 97 7.25 6.52 -19.98
C GLY A 97 6.34 7.68 -20.46
N PRO A 98 6.86 8.61 -21.28
CA PRO A 98 6.04 9.61 -21.97
C PRO A 98 5.05 8.98 -22.96
#